data_AF-A0A949YSE9-F1
#
_entry.id   AF-A0A949YSE9-F1
#
_cell.length_a   1.000
_cell.length_b   1.000
_cell.length_c   1.000
_cell.angle_alpha   90.00
_cell.angle_beta   90.00
_cell.angle_gamma   90.00
#
_symmetry.space_group_name_H-M   'P 1'
#
loop_
_entity.id
_entity.type
_entity.pdbx_description
1 polymer ?
#
loop_
_entity_poly.entity_id
_entity_poly.type
_entity_poly.pdbx_seq_one_letter_code
_entity_poly.pdbx_strand_id
1 'polypeptide(L)'
;MSDKREPHRGVVVKTSADDAAVQLERLISKQKYKDAVKQAKLIHKAEATPQSHHQLERAYFLRAQQLFRAGMPASAVEVSRHLLDFGVTDAKLVEDFSPLLVKLGLAQDAFRIQGRLESHQSQSRLVLLVADQAVLHPERSQPSSPEVGREAALVRQALEALYAGDEATALGLVRDIARSSPVSEWKLLVRGLAAFYRGDHAETQANWNRLDPERAPLRIARHLQNLHQGQSEKDAGGPDFAALESLVYGEPMLPRLRELSDLVAKNRWVDVLRRTRSLRLSLRAVDPRLAEKLTSSLLAPLLDHATSLNYTSGTRLLHEFTQVAEPLAIDPGWNRLWALTWERPLDGTSVAIKYWTKYIADLESCTALKAEERPLAQALVWKHMAQLYLAEL
;
A
#
# COMPACT_ATOMS: atom_id res chain seq x y z
N MET A 1 -55.44 -75.09 7.44
CA MET A 1 -55.26 -74.05 6.41
C MET A 1 -54.59 -72.87 7.09
N SER A 2 -53.41 -72.53 6.60
CA SER A 2 -52.37 -71.79 7.32
C SER A 2 -52.66 -70.31 7.49
N ASP A 3 -52.27 -69.87 8.69
CA ASP A 3 -51.76 -68.57 9.08
C ASP A 3 -50.88 -67.90 8.01
N LYS A 4 -51.11 -66.61 7.76
CA LYS A 4 -50.15 -65.66 7.17
C LYS A 4 -50.63 -64.23 7.44
N ARG A 5 -50.25 -63.70 8.61
CA ARG A 5 -50.13 -62.25 8.84
C ARG A 5 -48.82 -61.76 8.21
N GLU A 6 -48.91 -60.90 7.20
CA GLU A 6 -47.78 -60.10 6.74
C GLU A 6 -47.64 -58.83 7.61
N PRO A 7 -46.41 -58.43 7.99
CA PRO A 7 -46.20 -57.29 8.86
C PRO A 7 -46.14 -55.98 8.08
N HIS A 8 -46.74 -54.94 8.65
CA HIS A 8 -46.62 -53.56 8.21
C HIS A 8 -45.15 -53.15 8.04
N ARG A 9 -44.80 -52.82 6.79
CA ARG A 9 -43.53 -52.22 6.39
C ARG A 9 -43.39 -50.85 7.06
N GLY A 10 -42.34 -50.70 7.86
CA GLY A 10 -42.03 -49.46 8.57
C GLY A 10 -41.89 -48.27 7.62
N VAL A 11 -42.59 -47.19 7.94
CA VAL A 11 -42.36 -45.86 7.37
C VAL A 11 -41.01 -45.39 7.89
N VAL A 12 -40.02 -45.36 7.00
CA VAL A 12 -38.66 -44.96 7.28
C VAL A 12 -38.62 -43.47 7.62
N VAL A 13 -38.01 -43.14 8.76
CA VAL A 13 -37.63 -41.80 9.24
C VAL A 13 -36.58 -41.19 8.28
N LYS A 14 -37.00 -40.73 7.09
CA LYS A 14 -36.15 -40.03 6.10
C LYS A 14 -36.48 -38.55 5.95
N THR A 15 -37.69 -38.12 6.35
CA THR A 15 -38.17 -36.74 6.20
C THR A 15 -37.40 -35.73 7.04
N SER A 16 -36.97 -36.08 8.26
CA SER A 16 -36.29 -35.11 9.14
C SER A 16 -34.86 -34.74 8.71
N ALA A 17 -34.15 -35.62 8.00
CA ALA A 17 -32.77 -35.39 7.57
C ALA A 17 -32.72 -34.55 6.29
N ASP A 18 -33.60 -34.84 5.33
CA ASP A 18 -33.75 -34.07 4.10
C ASP A 18 -34.21 -32.63 4.41
N ASP A 19 -35.15 -32.45 5.34
CA ASP A 19 -35.59 -31.12 5.81
C ASP A 19 -34.45 -30.32 6.46
N ALA A 20 -33.59 -31.00 7.24
CA ALA A 20 -32.43 -30.38 7.89
C ALA A 20 -31.37 -29.93 6.87
N ALA A 21 -31.13 -30.71 5.81
CA ALA A 21 -30.21 -30.37 4.72
C ALA A 21 -30.74 -29.20 3.88
N VAL A 22 -32.04 -29.18 3.55
CA VAL A 22 -32.68 -28.04 2.84
C VAL A 22 -32.57 -26.76 3.66
N GLN A 23 -32.78 -26.85 4.98
CA GLN A 23 -32.64 -25.70 5.87
C GLN A 23 -31.20 -25.19 5.96
N LEU A 24 -30.19 -26.08 5.93
CA LEU A 24 -28.78 -25.68 5.87
C LEU A 24 -28.49 -24.87 4.61
N GLU A 25 -28.89 -25.35 3.43
CA GLU A 25 -28.69 -24.62 2.16
C GLU A 25 -29.43 -23.27 2.15
N ARG A 26 -30.61 -23.19 2.80
CA ARG A 26 -31.33 -21.93 2.98
C ARG A 26 -30.58 -20.93 3.87
N LEU A 27 -29.90 -21.40 4.92
CA LEU A 27 -29.08 -20.54 5.79
C LEU A 27 -27.82 -20.05 5.06
N ILE A 28 -27.19 -20.92 4.26
CA ILE A 28 -26.03 -20.59 3.42
C ILE A 28 -26.41 -19.55 2.36
N SER A 29 -27.53 -19.74 1.64
CA SER A 29 -27.97 -18.77 0.62
C SER A 29 -28.32 -17.40 1.20
N LYS A 30 -28.82 -17.36 2.44
CA LYS A 30 -29.06 -16.13 3.21
C LYS A 30 -27.80 -15.58 3.92
N GLN A 31 -26.63 -16.18 3.70
CA GLN A 31 -25.35 -15.81 4.33
C GLN A 31 -25.37 -15.80 5.88
N LYS A 32 -26.29 -16.56 6.48
CA LYS A 32 -26.41 -16.72 7.94
C LYS A 32 -25.46 -17.81 8.43
N TYR A 33 -24.16 -17.64 8.19
CA TYR A 33 -23.18 -18.72 8.36
C TYR A 33 -22.99 -19.16 9.82
N LYS A 34 -23.22 -18.29 10.80
CA LYS A 34 -23.20 -18.68 12.23
C LYS A 34 -24.26 -19.75 12.53
N ASP A 35 -25.46 -19.59 11.98
CA ASP A 35 -26.56 -20.53 12.16
C ASP A 35 -26.39 -21.76 11.26
N ALA A 36 -25.82 -21.59 10.06
CA ALA A 36 -25.46 -22.71 9.19
C ALA A 36 -24.48 -23.67 9.86
N VAL A 37 -23.44 -23.16 10.55
CA VAL A 37 -22.51 -24.00 11.31
C VAL A 37 -23.22 -24.80 12.41
N LYS A 38 -24.15 -24.16 13.15
CA LYS A 38 -24.95 -24.85 14.16
C LYS A 38 -25.80 -25.96 13.55
N GLN A 39 -26.48 -25.67 12.44
CA GLN A 39 -27.32 -26.63 11.73
C GLN A 39 -26.48 -27.82 11.19
N ALA A 40 -25.34 -27.54 10.56
CA ALA A 40 -24.46 -28.57 10.04
C ALA A 40 -23.88 -29.48 11.15
N LYS A 41 -23.59 -28.93 12.34
CA LYS A 41 -23.21 -29.74 13.51
C LYS A 41 -24.31 -30.71 13.94
N LEU A 42 -25.58 -30.28 13.89
CA LEU A 42 -26.72 -31.15 14.23
C LEU A 42 -26.85 -32.29 13.22
N ILE A 43 -26.75 -31.99 11.92
CA ILE A 43 -26.79 -33.00 10.85
C ILE A 43 -25.66 -34.01 11.02
N HIS A 44 -24.42 -33.54 11.20
CA HIS A 44 -23.27 -34.42 11.37
C HIS A 44 -23.36 -35.29 12.63
N LYS A 45 -23.89 -34.76 13.73
CA LYS A 45 -24.11 -35.53 14.97
C LYS A 45 -25.17 -36.62 14.80
N ALA A 46 -26.15 -36.44 13.91
CA ALA A 46 -27.24 -37.39 13.71
C ALA A 46 -26.82 -38.60 12.85
N GLU A 47 -26.06 -38.36 11.78
CA GLU A 47 -25.80 -39.40 10.76
C GLU A 47 -24.32 -39.76 10.57
N ALA A 48 -23.38 -38.89 10.98
CA ALA A 48 -21.93 -39.08 10.85
C ALA A 48 -21.46 -39.62 9.47
N THR A 49 -22.16 -39.24 8.40
CA THR A 49 -21.84 -39.65 7.02
C THR A 49 -20.78 -38.75 6.38
N PRO A 50 -20.05 -39.21 5.34
CA PRO A 50 -19.13 -38.35 4.58
C PRO A 50 -19.79 -37.08 4.03
N GLN A 51 -21.05 -37.17 3.59
CA GLN A 51 -21.82 -36.02 3.13
C GLN A 51 -22.06 -34.99 4.23
N SER A 52 -22.45 -35.45 5.43
CA SER A 52 -22.64 -34.57 6.59
C SER A 52 -21.32 -33.93 7.05
N HIS A 53 -20.20 -34.63 6.88
CA HIS A 53 -18.85 -34.10 7.13
C HIS A 53 -18.54 -32.95 6.18
N HIS A 54 -18.69 -33.16 4.86
CA HIS A 54 -18.46 -32.12 3.83
C HIS A 54 -19.35 -30.89 4.03
N GLN A 55 -20.61 -31.10 4.43
CA GLN A 55 -21.53 -30.00 4.74
C GLN A 55 -21.05 -29.14 5.93
N LEU A 56 -20.52 -29.77 6.97
CA LEU A 56 -19.97 -29.07 8.13
C LEU A 56 -18.66 -28.36 7.79
N GLU A 57 -17.77 -28.99 7.02
CA GLU A 57 -16.56 -28.34 6.52
C GLU A 57 -16.87 -27.06 5.74
N ARG A 58 -17.81 -27.15 4.77
CA ARG A 58 -18.27 -26.01 3.96
C ARG A 58 -18.85 -24.90 4.84
N ALA A 59 -19.67 -25.23 5.84
CA ALA A 59 -20.26 -24.23 6.73
C ALA A 59 -19.18 -23.49 7.56
N TYR A 60 -18.18 -24.21 8.07
CA TYR A 60 -17.05 -23.61 8.79
C TYR A 60 -16.22 -22.70 7.88
N PHE A 61 -15.87 -23.16 6.68
CA PHE A 61 -15.11 -22.38 5.71
C PHE A 61 -15.82 -21.07 5.35
N LEU A 62 -17.11 -21.14 5.01
CA LEU A 62 -17.91 -19.96 4.66
C LEU A 62 -18.00 -18.97 5.84
N ARG A 63 -18.10 -19.47 7.07
CA ARG A 63 -18.09 -18.62 8.27
C ARG A 63 -16.73 -17.94 8.48
N ALA A 64 -15.63 -18.66 8.33
CA ALA A 64 -14.29 -18.09 8.43
C ALA A 64 -14.07 -17.01 7.35
N GLN A 65 -14.48 -17.28 6.11
CA GLN A 65 -14.39 -16.33 5.01
C GLN A 65 -15.24 -15.07 5.27
N GLN A 66 -16.45 -15.21 5.81
CA GLN A 66 -17.29 -14.06 6.19
C GLN A 66 -16.62 -13.20 7.25
N LEU A 67 -16.10 -13.80 8.32
CA LEU A 67 -15.43 -13.08 9.40
C LEU A 67 -14.20 -12.33 8.89
N PHE A 68 -13.41 -12.96 8.02
CA PHE A 68 -12.27 -12.31 7.39
C PHE A 68 -12.68 -11.09 6.56
N ARG A 69 -13.70 -11.23 5.70
CA ARG A 69 -14.24 -10.11 4.89
C ARG A 69 -14.84 -8.99 5.74
N ALA A 70 -15.37 -9.32 6.92
CA ALA A 70 -15.91 -8.35 7.87
C ALA A 70 -14.84 -7.65 8.73
N GLY A 71 -13.54 -7.86 8.45
CA GLY A 71 -12.46 -7.24 9.21
C GLY A 71 -12.29 -7.81 10.62
N MET A 72 -12.73 -9.05 10.87
CA MET A 72 -12.63 -9.75 12.16
C MET A 72 -11.61 -10.92 12.07
N PRO A 73 -10.31 -10.65 11.89
CA PRO A 73 -9.31 -11.69 11.61
C PRO A 73 -9.11 -12.65 12.81
N ALA A 74 -9.17 -12.17 14.05
CA ALA A 74 -9.02 -13.02 15.23
C ALA A 74 -10.11 -14.11 15.31
N SER A 75 -11.38 -13.72 15.15
CA SER A 75 -12.49 -14.69 15.11
C SER A 75 -12.43 -15.59 13.87
N ALA A 76 -11.94 -15.09 12.73
CA ALA A 76 -11.71 -15.92 11.55
C ALA A 76 -10.66 -17.01 11.82
N VAL A 77 -9.55 -16.67 12.50
CA VAL A 77 -8.52 -17.62 12.94
C VAL A 77 -9.11 -18.70 13.84
N GLU A 78 -9.94 -18.33 14.83
CA GLU A 78 -10.60 -19.30 15.72
C GLU A 78 -11.46 -20.31 14.93
N VAL A 79 -12.31 -19.82 14.02
CA VAL A 79 -13.15 -20.68 13.20
C VAL A 79 -12.32 -21.55 12.24
N SER A 80 -11.25 -21.01 11.66
CA SER A 80 -10.33 -21.77 10.82
C SER A 80 -9.58 -22.86 11.58
N ARG A 81 -9.18 -22.62 12.83
CA ARG A 81 -8.57 -23.65 13.70
C ARG A 81 -9.56 -24.76 14.01
N HIS A 82 -10.82 -24.44 14.31
CA HIS A 82 -11.84 -25.47 14.48
C HIS A 82 -12.05 -26.34 13.23
N LEU A 83 -11.96 -25.76 12.02
CA LEU A 83 -12.01 -26.54 10.78
C LEU A 83 -10.77 -27.42 10.60
N LEU A 84 -9.58 -26.92 10.93
CA LEU A 84 -8.34 -27.71 10.91
C LEU A 84 -8.40 -28.88 11.89
N ASP A 85 -8.88 -28.65 13.11
CA ASP A 85 -9.04 -29.66 14.16
C ASP A 85 -10.09 -30.72 13.78
N PHE A 86 -11.17 -30.29 13.10
CA PHE A 86 -12.19 -31.19 12.58
C PHE A 86 -11.65 -32.08 11.44
N GLY A 87 -10.72 -31.55 10.65
CA GLY A 87 -10.13 -32.21 9.50
C GLY A 87 -10.86 -31.87 8.21
N VAL A 88 -10.10 -31.55 7.16
CA VAL A 88 -10.64 -31.18 5.84
C VAL A 88 -10.46 -32.32 4.84
N THR A 89 -11.53 -33.00 4.44
CA THR A 89 -11.47 -34.15 3.53
C THR A 89 -11.71 -33.80 2.08
N ASP A 90 -12.45 -32.72 1.79
CA ASP A 90 -12.73 -32.30 0.41
C ASP A 90 -11.51 -31.59 -0.22
N ALA A 91 -10.92 -32.19 -1.25
CA ALA A 91 -9.76 -31.66 -1.97
C ALA A 91 -10.03 -30.28 -2.58
N LYS A 92 -11.26 -30.04 -3.07
CA LYS A 92 -11.66 -28.73 -3.60
C LYS A 92 -11.69 -27.68 -2.50
N LEU A 93 -12.17 -28.06 -1.32
CA LEU A 93 -12.17 -27.16 -0.17
C LEU A 93 -10.75 -26.86 0.30
N VAL A 94 -9.81 -27.82 0.25
CA VAL A 94 -8.40 -27.56 0.56
C VAL A 94 -7.82 -26.49 -0.38
N GLU A 95 -8.16 -26.54 -1.67
CA GLU A 95 -7.72 -25.54 -2.66
C GLU A 95 -8.22 -24.13 -2.33
N ASP A 96 -9.47 -24.00 -1.88
CA ASP A 96 -10.05 -22.71 -1.49
C ASP A 96 -9.62 -22.24 -0.08
N PHE A 97 -9.41 -23.19 0.83
CA PHE A 97 -9.11 -22.91 2.23
C PHE A 97 -7.64 -22.57 2.47
N SER A 98 -6.71 -23.20 1.75
CA SER A 98 -5.27 -22.93 1.89
C SER A 98 -4.92 -21.45 1.68
N PRO A 99 -5.43 -20.76 0.64
CA PRO A 99 -5.22 -19.32 0.48
C PRO A 99 -5.79 -18.46 1.63
N LEU A 100 -6.93 -18.87 2.21
CA LEU A 100 -7.52 -18.18 3.36
C LEU A 100 -6.63 -18.32 4.60
N LEU A 101 -6.10 -19.51 4.86
CA LEU A 101 -5.16 -19.76 5.95
C LEU A 101 -3.93 -18.87 5.86
N VAL A 102 -3.34 -18.74 4.66
CA VAL A 102 -2.18 -17.83 4.47
C VAL A 102 -2.55 -16.38 4.80
N LYS A 103 -3.70 -15.88 4.34
CA LYS A 103 -4.17 -14.50 4.63
C LYS A 103 -4.46 -14.26 6.11
N LEU A 104 -4.80 -15.31 6.85
CA LEU A 104 -5.01 -15.29 8.30
C LEU A 104 -3.72 -15.47 9.11
N GLY A 105 -2.57 -15.61 8.45
CA GLY A 105 -1.28 -15.84 9.12
C GLY A 105 -1.12 -17.26 9.64
N LEU A 106 -1.78 -18.25 9.02
CA LEU A 106 -1.72 -19.68 9.32
C LEU A 106 -1.02 -20.46 8.19
N ALA A 107 0.10 -19.91 7.69
CA ALA A 107 0.80 -20.47 6.53
C ALA A 107 1.31 -21.90 6.77
N GLN A 108 1.80 -22.22 7.98
CA GLN A 108 2.22 -23.58 8.31
C GLN A 108 1.07 -24.59 8.21
N ASP A 109 -0.13 -24.19 8.64
CA ASP A 109 -1.31 -25.05 8.56
C ASP A 109 -1.73 -25.25 7.10
N ALA A 110 -1.63 -24.22 6.26
CA ALA A 110 -1.85 -24.32 4.82
C ALA A 110 -0.90 -25.34 4.16
N PHE A 111 0.41 -25.29 4.48
CA PHE A 111 1.39 -26.27 4.00
C PHE A 111 1.12 -27.69 4.53
N ARG A 112 0.59 -27.82 5.76
CA ARG A 112 0.26 -29.14 6.33
C ARG A 112 -0.87 -29.82 5.56
N ILE A 113 -1.88 -29.06 5.14
CA ILE A 113 -3.00 -29.61 4.35
C ILE A 113 -2.70 -29.66 2.84
N GLN A 114 -1.66 -28.96 2.37
CA GLN A 114 -1.26 -28.90 0.97
C GLN A 114 -0.95 -30.26 0.35
N GLY A 115 -0.51 -31.26 1.12
CA GLY A 115 -0.28 -32.62 0.60
C GLY A 115 -1.55 -33.27 0.01
N ARG A 116 -2.73 -32.67 0.24
CA ARG A 116 -4.02 -33.06 -0.35
C ARG A 116 -4.35 -32.30 -1.65
N LEU A 117 -3.52 -31.34 -2.05
CA LEU A 117 -3.65 -30.66 -3.35
C LEU A 117 -3.11 -31.58 -4.44
N GLU A 118 -3.97 -31.94 -5.39
CA GLU A 118 -3.63 -32.80 -6.53
C GLU A 118 -2.75 -32.09 -7.56
N SER A 119 -2.86 -30.76 -7.65
CA SER A 119 -2.18 -29.96 -8.68
C SER A 119 -0.89 -29.31 -8.18
N HIS A 120 0.23 -29.61 -8.87
CA HIS A 120 1.51 -28.93 -8.68
C HIS A 120 1.39 -27.41 -8.94
N GLN A 121 0.44 -26.98 -9.77
CA GLN A 121 0.19 -25.55 -10.00
C GLN A 121 -0.38 -24.86 -8.76
N SER A 122 -1.34 -25.49 -8.07
CA SER A 122 -1.96 -24.96 -6.86
C SER A 122 -0.96 -24.92 -5.70
N GLN A 123 -0.06 -25.91 -5.65
CA GLN A 123 1.08 -25.95 -4.73
C GLN A 123 2.06 -24.78 -4.96
N SER A 124 2.46 -24.53 -6.21
CA SER A 124 3.32 -23.38 -6.56
C SER A 124 2.65 -22.04 -6.23
N ARG A 125 1.36 -21.89 -6.56
CA ARG A 125 0.58 -20.68 -6.23
C ARG A 125 0.55 -20.38 -4.74
N LEU A 126 0.45 -21.41 -3.90
CA LEU A 126 0.46 -21.24 -2.44
C LEU A 126 1.80 -20.65 -1.95
N VAL A 127 2.93 -21.13 -2.48
CA VAL A 127 4.27 -20.58 -2.16
C VAL A 127 4.37 -19.11 -2.55
N LEU A 128 3.90 -18.75 -3.75
CA LEU A 128 3.88 -17.36 -4.21
C LEU A 128 2.98 -16.47 -3.34
N LEU A 129 1.82 -16.98 -2.91
CA LEU A 129 0.93 -16.27 -2.01
C LEU A 129 1.55 -16.03 -0.64
N VAL A 130 2.28 -17.01 -0.09
CA VAL A 130 3.02 -16.86 1.17
C VAL A 130 4.09 -15.78 1.03
N ALA A 131 4.82 -15.76 -0.09
CA ALA A 131 5.79 -14.71 -0.38
C ALA A 131 5.15 -13.31 -0.49
N ASP A 132 3.99 -13.19 -1.16
CA ASP A 132 3.25 -11.93 -1.24
C ASP A 132 2.76 -11.46 0.15
N GLN A 133 2.26 -12.38 0.97
CA GLN A 133 1.84 -12.05 2.35
C GLN A 133 3.03 -11.69 3.24
N ALA A 134 4.21 -12.28 3.02
CA ALA A 134 5.44 -11.92 3.72
C ALA A 134 5.84 -10.45 3.50
N VAL A 135 5.62 -9.93 2.30
CA VAL A 135 5.89 -8.52 1.99
C VAL A 135 4.76 -7.63 2.50
N LEU A 136 3.49 -8.01 2.29
CA LEU A 136 2.33 -7.15 2.60
C LEU A 136 2.01 -7.07 4.10
N HIS A 137 2.08 -8.20 4.80
CA HIS A 137 1.66 -8.38 6.18
C HIS A 137 2.75 -9.12 6.98
N PRO A 138 3.93 -8.49 7.19
CA PRO A 138 5.03 -9.12 7.92
C PRO A 138 4.63 -9.57 9.33
N GLU A 139 3.69 -8.88 9.98
CA GLU A 139 3.17 -9.21 11.30
C GLU A 139 2.38 -10.53 11.34
N ARG A 140 1.88 -10.99 10.19
CA ARG A 140 1.14 -12.25 10.03
C ARG A 140 2.02 -13.37 9.48
N SER A 141 3.27 -13.05 9.17
CA SER A 141 4.17 -13.97 8.49
C SER A 141 4.79 -14.91 9.49
N GLN A 142 4.38 -16.17 9.41
CA GLN A 142 4.96 -17.23 10.22
C GLN A 142 6.36 -17.59 9.72
N PRO A 143 7.24 -18.15 10.58
CA PRO A 143 8.60 -18.55 10.21
C PRO A 143 8.66 -19.80 9.30
N SER A 144 7.57 -20.16 8.60
CA SER A 144 7.49 -21.36 7.76
C SER A 144 8.53 -21.39 6.62
N SER A 145 9.02 -20.23 6.20
CA SER A 145 10.18 -20.12 5.31
C SER A 145 11.07 -18.94 5.75
N PRO A 146 12.16 -19.21 6.51
CA PRO A 146 13.07 -18.16 6.97
C PRO A 146 13.74 -17.39 5.82
N GLU A 147 13.97 -18.06 4.68
CA GLU A 147 14.54 -17.44 3.49
C GLU A 147 13.57 -16.44 2.85
N VAL A 148 12.32 -16.85 2.59
CA VAL A 148 11.28 -15.96 2.07
C VAL A 148 11.03 -14.79 3.02
N GLY A 149 11.02 -15.04 4.33
CA GLY A 149 10.90 -13.98 5.33
C GLY A 149 12.04 -12.95 5.26
N ARG A 150 13.28 -13.40 5.10
CA ARG A 150 14.45 -12.52 4.94
C ARG A 150 14.38 -11.70 3.66
N GLU A 151 14.09 -12.33 2.53
CA GLU A 151 13.98 -11.62 1.24
C GLU A 151 12.81 -10.64 1.23
N ALA A 152 11.67 -11.00 1.83
CA ALA A 152 10.54 -10.09 1.99
C ALA A 152 10.91 -8.87 2.85
N ALA A 153 11.70 -9.05 3.91
CA ALA A 153 12.21 -7.94 4.71
C ALA A 153 13.12 -7.01 3.88
N LEU A 154 13.99 -7.56 3.03
CA LEU A 154 14.83 -6.76 2.11
C LEU A 154 13.97 -5.96 1.13
N VAL A 155 12.92 -6.55 0.57
CA VAL A 155 11.96 -5.83 -0.29
C VAL A 155 11.31 -4.68 0.46
N ARG A 156 10.83 -4.91 1.69
CA ARG A 156 10.20 -3.84 2.49
C ARG A 156 11.18 -2.71 2.78
N GLN A 157 12.41 -3.03 3.18
CA GLN A 157 13.46 -2.02 3.37
C GLN A 157 13.76 -1.26 2.08
N ALA A 158 13.74 -1.92 0.93
CA ALA A 158 13.95 -1.27 -0.36
C ALA A 158 12.79 -0.33 -0.72
N LEU A 159 11.55 -0.69 -0.43
CA LEU A 159 10.39 0.18 -0.61
C LEU A 159 10.47 1.42 0.29
N GLU A 160 10.88 1.27 1.55
CA GLU A 160 11.14 2.39 2.47
C GLU A 160 12.27 3.30 1.98
N ALA A 161 13.37 2.71 1.49
CA ALA A 161 14.48 3.47 0.91
C ALA A 161 14.05 4.26 -0.32
N LEU A 162 13.26 3.67 -1.24
CA LEU A 162 12.67 4.40 -2.36
C LEU A 162 11.75 5.52 -1.90
N TYR A 163 10.91 5.27 -0.90
CA TYR A 163 10.01 6.29 -0.34
C TYR A 163 10.79 7.48 0.24
N ALA A 164 11.94 7.21 0.87
CA ALA A 164 12.89 8.19 1.37
C ALA A 164 13.76 8.86 0.28
N GLY A 165 13.67 8.41 -0.98
CA GLY A 165 14.45 8.95 -2.11
C GLY A 165 15.86 8.34 -2.25
N ASP A 166 16.21 7.32 -1.49
CA ASP A 166 17.49 6.61 -1.59
C ASP A 166 17.39 5.41 -2.54
N GLU A 167 17.39 5.72 -3.83
CA GLU A 167 17.31 4.71 -4.90
C GLU A 167 18.51 3.75 -4.88
N ALA A 168 19.72 4.25 -4.58
CA ALA A 168 20.93 3.44 -4.59
C ALA A 168 20.86 2.33 -3.53
N THR A 169 20.45 2.67 -2.31
CA THR A 169 20.23 1.69 -1.24
C THR A 169 19.11 0.73 -1.60
N ALA A 170 17.99 1.23 -2.14
CA ALA A 170 16.87 0.37 -2.52
C ALA A 170 17.24 -0.70 -3.55
N LEU A 171 17.94 -0.31 -4.63
CA LEU A 171 18.39 -1.23 -5.66
C LEU A 171 19.47 -2.19 -5.15
N GLY A 172 20.34 -1.72 -4.25
CA GLY A 172 21.32 -2.56 -3.57
C GLY A 172 20.69 -3.69 -2.74
N LEU A 173 19.65 -3.37 -1.95
CA LEU A 173 18.98 -4.33 -1.07
C LEU A 173 18.33 -5.50 -1.82
N VAL A 174 17.76 -5.25 -3.01
CA VAL A 174 17.09 -6.30 -3.81
C VAL A 174 18.01 -6.96 -4.86
N ARG A 175 19.26 -6.50 -4.98
CA ARG A 175 20.19 -6.95 -6.02
C ARG A 175 20.42 -8.46 -5.97
N ASP A 176 20.57 -9.01 -4.76
CA ASP A 176 21.01 -10.38 -4.55
C ASP A 176 19.84 -11.37 -4.39
N ILE A 177 18.58 -10.88 -4.45
CA ILE A 177 17.39 -11.75 -4.53
C ILE A 177 17.43 -12.55 -5.83
N ALA A 178 17.43 -13.88 -5.71
CA ALA A 178 17.56 -14.81 -6.81
C ALA A 178 16.37 -14.72 -7.80
N ARG A 179 16.60 -15.02 -9.08
CA ARG A 179 15.52 -15.05 -10.08
C ARG A 179 14.51 -16.16 -9.84
N SER A 180 14.94 -17.26 -9.21
CA SER A 180 14.09 -18.40 -8.82
C SER A 180 13.36 -18.17 -7.50
N SER A 181 13.67 -17.09 -6.77
CA SER A 181 12.98 -16.79 -5.52
C SER A 181 11.49 -16.52 -5.75
N PRO A 182 10.59 -17.02 -4.88
CA PRO A 182 9.19 -16.61 -4.84
C PRO A 182 8.96 -15.09 -4.69
N VAL A 183 9.96 -14.37 -4.15
CA VAL A 183 9.93 -12.91 -3.90
C VAL A 183 10.47 -12.12 -5.12
N SER A 184 10.98 -12.79 -6.16
CA SER A 184 11.64 -12.15 -7.32
C SER A 184 10.80 -11.11 -8.07
N GLU A 185 9.49 -11.26 -8.14
CA GLU A 185 8.61 -10.25 -8.76
C GLU A 185 8.49 -8.97 -7.93
N TRP A 186 8.64 -9.05 -6.61
CA TRP A 186 8.72 -7.85 -5.78
C TRP A 186 9.99 -7.06 -6.06
N LYS A 187 11.10 -7.73 -6.38
CA LYS A 187 12.30 -7.05 -6.89
C LYS A 187 12.03 -6.33 -8.21
N LEU A 188 11.28 -6.93 -9.14
CA LEU A 188 10.88 -6.26 -10.39
C LEU A 188 9.97 -5.05 -10.11
N LEU A 189 9.05 -5.15 -9.15
CA LEU A 189 8.24 -4.02 -8.72
C LEU A 189 9.11 -2.87 -8.19
N VAL A 190 10.04 -3.15 -7.27
CA VAL A 190 10.97 -2.15 -6.71
C VAL A 190 11.78 -1.46 -7.81
N ARG A 191 12.33 -2.23 -8.75
CA ARG A 191 13.08 -1.67 -9.89
C ARG A 191 12.20 -0.80 -10.79
N GLY A 192 10.99 -1.25 -11.09
CA GLY A 192 10.05 -0.46 -11.87
C GLY A 192 9.56 0.79 -11.13
N LEU A 193 9.43 0.76 -9.80
CA LEU A 193 9.12 1.93 -8.97
C LEU A 193 10.24 2.97 -9.00
N ALA A 194 11.50 2.54 -8.92
CA ALA A 194 12.66 3.43 -9.07
C ALA A 194 12.62 4.14 -10.43
N ALA A 195 12.48 3.37 -11.52
CA ALA A 195 12.34 3.93 -12.86
C ALA A 195 11.13 4.88 -12.99
N PHE A 196 10.01 4.52 -12.39
CA PHE A 196 8.78 5.32 -12.39
C PHE A 196 9.00 6.67 -11.68
N TYR A 197 9.69 6.71 -10.54
CA TYR A 197 10.02 7.95 -9.84
C TYR A 197 10.97 8.87 -10.62
N ARG A 198 11.85 8.30 -11.47
CA ARG A 198 12.68 9.09 -12.39
C ARG A 198 11.93 9.58 -13.62
N GLY A 199 10.70 9.12 -13.87
CA GLY A 199 9.97 9.38 -15.11
C GLY A 199 10.47 8.55 -16.30
N ASP A 200 11.27 7.50 -16.06
CA ASP A 200 11.72 6.59 -17.12
C ASP A 200 10.63 5.56 -17.44
N HIS A 201 9.74 5.94 -18.34
CA HIS A 201 8.62 5.10 -18.77
C HIS A 201 9.06 3.80 -19.43
N ALA A 202 10.18 3.81 -20.17
CA ALA A 202 10.67 2.63 -20.89
C ALA A 202 11.17 1.57 -19.91
N GLU A 203 12.02 1.95 -18.94
CA GLU A 203 12.49 1.01 -17.92
C GLU A 203 11.36 0.58 -16.97
N THR A 204 10.42 1.48 -16.67
CA THR A 204 9.21 1.13 -15.89
C THR A 204 8.43 0.01 -16.57
N GLN A 205 8.10 0.16 -17.86
CA GLN A 205 7.37 -0.85 -18.62
C GLN A 205 8.18 -2.16 -18.76
N ALA A 206 9.49 -2.07 -19.01
CA ALA A 206 10.36 -3.25 -19.13
C ALA A 206 10.36 -4.11 -17.85
N ASN A 207 10.24 -3.50 -16.67
CA ASN A 207 10.13 -4.22 -15.41
C ASN A 207 8.70 -4.71 -15.14
N TRP A 208 7.68 -3.86 -15.30
CA TRP A 208 6.30 -4.18 -14.90
C TRP A 208 5.57 -5.12 -15.87
N ASN A 209 5.91 -5.14 -17.17
CA ASN A 209 5.34 -6.09 -18.13
C ASN A 209 5.72 -7.55 -17.85
N ARG A 210 6.68 -7.78 -16.96
CA ARG A 210 7.16 -9.12 -16.58
C ARG A 210 6.49 -9.66 -15.31
N LEU A 211 5.65 -8.85 -14.66
CA LEU A 211 4.95 -9.26 -13.44
C LEU A 211 3.72 -10.11 -13.78
N ASP A 212 3.41 -11.06 -12.92
CA ASP A 212 2.23 -11.92 -13.04
C ASP A 212 0.94 -11.13 -12.71
N PRO A 213 -0.08 -11.13 -13.60
CA PRO A 213 -1.34 -10.45 -13.37
C PRO A 213 -2.14 -10.89 -12.15
N GLU A 214 -1.97 -12.12 -11.66
CA GLU A 214 -2.69 -12.63 -10.50
C GLU A 214 -2.03 -12.18 -9.17
N ARG A 215 -0.78 -11.71 -9.22
CA ARG A 215 0.01 -11.41 -8.02
C ARG A 215 -0.09 -9.97 -7.54
N ALA A 216 0.25 -9.78 -6.27
CA ALA A 216 0.21 -8.45 -5.65
C ALA A 216 1.08 -7.38 -6.34
N PRO A 217 2.32 -7.69 -6.77
CA PRO A 217 3.16 -6.71 -7.44
C PRO A 217 2.51 -6.04 -8.65
N LEU A 218 1.94 -6.80 -9.59
CA LEU A 218 1.32 -6.18 -10.77
C LEU A 218 0.07 -5.38 -10.42
N ARG A 219 -0.74 -5.85 -9.46
CA ARG A 219 -1.92 -5.09 -9.02
C ARG A 219 -1.51 -3.72 -8.49
N ILE A 220 -0.47 -3.64 -7.67
CA ILE A 220 0.08 -2.37 -7.16
C ILE A 220 0.57 -1.50 -8.32
N ALA A 221 1.41 -2.06 -9.22
CA ALA A 221 1.93 -1.34 -10.37
C ALA A 221 0.82 -0.75 -11.26
N ARG A 222 -0.20 -1.54 -11.60
CA ARG A 222 -1.36 -1.09 -12.39
C ARG A 222 -2.11 0.05 -11.72
N HIS A 223 -2.32 -0.02 -10.40
CA HIS A 223 -2.99 1.07 -9.68
C HIS A 223 -2.17 2.36 -9.76
N LEU A 224 -0.85 2.29 -9.58
CA LEU A 224 0.02 3.46 -9.72
C LEU A 224 0.02 4.03 -11.14
N GLN A 225 -0.01 3.19 -12.18
CA GLN A 225 -0.13 3.63 -13.56
C GLN A 225 -1.46 4.35 -13.82
N ASN A 226 -2.58 3.78 -13.35
CA ASN A 226 -3.90 4.38 -13.54
C ASN A 226 -3.99 5.75 -12.84
N LEU A 227 -3.44 5.85 -11.61
CA LEU A 227 -3.36 7.10 -10.87
C LEU A 227 -2.54 8.16 -11.62
N HIS A 228 -1.40 7.76 -12.18
CA HIS A 228 -0.54 8.65 -12.97
C HIS A 228 -1.22 9.13 -14.27
N GLN A 229 -1.98 8.27 -14.92
CA GLN A 229 -2.71 8.59 -16.15
C GLN A 229 -4.02 9.36 -15.90
N GLY A 230 -4.37 9.63 -14.64
CA GLY A 230 -5.61 10.31 -14.27
C GLY A 230 -6.88 9.53 -14.61
N GLN A 231 -6.77 8.21 -14.83
CA GLN A 231 -7.92 7.37 -15.14
C GLN A 231 -8.79 7.17 -13.89
N SER A 232 -10.12 7.26 -14.08
CA SER A 232 -11.09 7.08 -13.00
C SER A 232 -11.17 5.62 -12.58
N GLU A 233 -11.11 5.37 -11.27
CA GLU A 233 -11.04 4.01 -10.68
C GLU A 233 -12.31 3.17 -10.88
N LYS A 234 -13.41 3.79 -11.33
CA LYS A 234 -14.69 3.08 -11.56
C LYS A 234 -14.57 1.92 -12.55
N ASP A 235 -13.55 1.92 -13.40
CA ASP A 235 -13.34 0.89 -14.42
C ASP A 235 -12.45 -0.28 -13.97
N ALA A 236 -11.81 -0.20 -12.79
CA ALA A 236 -10.74 -1.14 -12.40
C ALA A 236 -11.12 -2.25 -11.39
N GLY A 237 -12.34 -2.24 -10.83
CA GLY A 237 -12.82 -3.30 -9.93
C GLY A 237 -11.98 -3.53 -8.66
N GLY A 238 -11.11 -2.59 -8.30
CA GLY A 238 -10.23 -2.62 -7.14
C GLY A 238 -10.90 -2.15 -5.84
N PRO A 239 -10.20 -2.22 -4.69
CA PRO A 239 -10.67 -1.59 -3.45
C PRO A 239 -10.92 -0.10 -3.68
N ASP A 240 -11.98 0.43 -3.07
CA ASP A 240 -12.33 1.85 -3.13
C ASP A 240 -11.19 2.67 -2.50
N PHE A 241 -10.32 3.26 -3.33
CA PHE A 241 -9.19 4.04 -2.85
C PHE A 241 -9.66 5.28 -2.12
N ALA A 242 -10.83 5.84 -2.48
CA ALA A 242 -11.42 6.94 -1.73
C ALA A 242 -11.78 6.52 -0.30
N ALA A 243 -12.20 5.26 -0.10
CA ALA A 243 -12.41 4.71 1.23
C ALA A 243 -11.09 4.51 2.00
N LEU A 244 -10.02 4.08 1.32
CA LEU A 244 -8.67 3.98 1.92
C LEU A 244 -8.09 5.35 2.27
N GLU A 245 -8.21 6.34 1.39
CA GLU A 245 -7.81 7.73 1.65
C GLU A 245 -8.58 8.28 2.85
N SER A 246 -9.89 8.08 2.90
CA SER A 246 -10.71 8.53 4.01
C SER A 246 -10.32 7.85 5.33
N LEU A 247 -9.86 6.59 5.29
CA LEU A 247 -9.36 5.89 6.48
C LEU A 247 -8.02 6.46 6.97
N VAL A 248 -7.13 6.86 6.05
CA VAL A 248 -5.77 7.32 6.38
C VAL A 248 -5.72 8.81 6.68
N TYR A 249 -6.36 9.62 5.86
CA TYR A 249 -6.33 11.09 5.91
C TYR A 249 -7.59 11.70 6.53
N GLY A 250 -8.66 10.91 6.74
CA GLY A 250 -9.97 11.41 7.17
C GLY A 250 -10.82 12.01 6.03
N GLU A 251 -10.24 12.18 4.85
CA GLU A 251 -10.85 12.83 3.68
C GLU A 251 -10.17 12.35 2.38
N PRO A 252 -10.85 12.46 1.22
CA PRO A 252 -10.23 12.15 -0.08
C PRO A 252 -9.16 13.19 -0.43
N MET A 253 -7.90 12.75 -0.55
CA MET A 253 -6.73 13.61 -0.67
C MET A 253 -6.37 13.90 -2.13
N LEU A 254 -6.40 12.88 -2.98
CA LEU A 254 -6.03 13.00 -4.39
C LEU A 254 -6.83 14.07 -5.16
N PRO A 255 -8.17 14.18 -5.03
CA PRO A 255 -8.93 15.24 -5.70
C PRO A 255 -8.47 16.64 -5.30
N ARG A 256 -8.10 16.83 -4.02
CA ARG A 256 -7.63 18.11 -3.50
C ARG A 256 -6.23 18.48 -4.02
N LEU A 257 -5.34 17.48 -4.15
CA LEU A 257 -4.02 17.65 -4.76
C LEU A 257 -4.11 17.97 -6.26
N ARG A 258 -5.03 17.32 -6.99
CA ARG A 258 -5.30 17.64 -8.41
C ARG A 258 -5.81 19.07 -8.56
N GLU A 259 -6.76 19.47 -7.71
CA GLU A 259 -7.26 20.84 -7.73
C GLU A 259 -6.18 21.87 -7.42
N LEU A 260 -5.27 21.57 -6.48
CA LEU A 260 -4.10 22.42 -6.22
C LEU A 260 -3.21 22.54 -7.47
N SER A 261 -2.92 21.42 -8.13
CA SER A 261 -2.15 21.39 -9.38
C SER A 261 -2.80 22.27 -10.47
N ASP A 262 -4.12 22.18 -10.63
CA ASP A 262 -4.87 23.01 -11.59
C ASP A 262 -4.78 24.51 -11.26
N LEU A 263 -4.79 24.87 -9.97
CA LEU A 263 -4.65 26.27 -9.54
C LEU A 263 -3.25 26.81 -9.79
N VAL A 264 -2.22 25.98 -9.57
CA VAL A 264 -0.83 26.31 -9.90
C VAL A 264 -0.69 26.54 -11.40
N ALA A 265 -1.22 25.63 -12.23
CA ALA A 265 -1.20 25.76 -13.69
C ALA A 265 -1.92 27.03 -14.20
N LYS A 266 -2.94 27.49 -13.47
CA LYS A 266 -3.70 28.72 -13.76
C LYS A 266 -3.11 29.97 -13.08
N ASN A 267 -1.96 29.86 -12.41
CA ASN A 267 -1.32 30.95 -11.65
C ASN A 267 -2.24 31.60 -10.59
N ARG A 268 -3.19 30.86 -10.01
CA ARG A 268 -4.13 31.37 -8.99
C ARG A 268 -3.54 31.28 -7.58
N TRP A 269 -2.44 32.00 -7.35
CA TRP A 269 -1.60 31.83 -6.15
C TRP A 269 -2.30 32.11 -4.81
N VAL A 270 -3.27 33.03 -4.77
CA VAL A 270 -4.08 33.27 -3.55
C VAL A 270 -4.84 32.00 -3.14
N ASP A 271 -5.40 31.27 -4.11
CA ASP A 271 -6.13 30.03 -3.85
C ASP A 271 -5.19 28.85 -3.60
N VAL A 272 -4.02 28.82 -4.27
CA VAL A 272 -2.95 27.86 -4.00
C VAL A 272 -2.52 27.94 -2.54
N LEU A 273 -2.24 29.14 -2.02
CA LEU A 273 -1.82 29.35 -0.63
C LEU A 273 -2.90 28.91 0.37
N ARG A 274 -4.16 29.27 0.12
CA ARG A 274 -5.30 28.86 0.97
C ARG A 274 -5.39 27.34 1.06
N ARG A 275 -5.24 26.64 -0.07
CA ARG A 275 -5.31 25.17 -0.11
C ARG A 275 -4.09 24.49 0.48
N THR A 276 -2.90 25.03 0.21
CA THR A 276 -1.63 24.53 0.75
C THR A 276 -1.68 24.44 2.27
N ARG A 277 -2.21 25.46 2.95
CA ARG A 277 -2.35 25.46 4.41
C ARG A 277 -3.13 24.23 4.93
N SER A 278 -4.28 23.94 4.33
CA SER A 278 -5.13 22.82 4.76
C SER A 278 -4.51 21.48 4.39
N LEU A 279 -3.97 21.36 3.17
CA LEU A 279 -3.31 20.14 2.70
C LEU A 279 -2.08 19.80 3.54
N ARG A 280 -1.27 20.81 3.90
CA ARG A 280 -0.10 20.63 4.76
C ARG A 280 -0.46 19.96 6.08
N LEU A 281 -1.54 20.39 6.72
CA LEU A 281 -1.97 19.82 8.01
C LEU A 281 -2.39 18.36 7.85
N SER A 282 -3.23 18.04 6.86
CA SER A 282 -3.68 16.67 6.62
C SER A 282 -2.52 15.73 6.23
N LEU A 283 -1.58 16.20 5.39
CA LEU A 283 -0.42 15.42 4.99
C LEU A 283 0.55 15.20 6.16
N ARG A 284 0.85 16.25 6.94
CA ARG A 284 1.76 16.18 8.09
C ARG A 284 1.25 15.25 9.18
N ALA A 285 -0.06 15.15 9.36
CA ALA A 285 -0.66 14.25 10.35
C ALA A 285 -0.35 12.77 10.07
N VAL A 286 -0.11 12.42 8.79
CA VAL A 286 0.24 11.06 8.36
C VAL A 286 1.75 10.88 8.28
N ASP A 287 2.43 11.77 7.55
CA ASP A 287 3.89 11.80 7.46
C ASP A 287 4.36 13.25 7.17
N PRO A 288 5.19 13.86 8.05
CA PRO A 288 5.79 15.18 7.81
C PRO A 288 6.49 15.33 6.46
N ARG A 289 7.09 14.25 5.92
CA ARG A 289 7.78 14.25 4.63
C ARG A 289 6.85 14.55 3.46
N LEU A 290 5.56 14.21 3.57
CA LEU A 290 4.58 14.51 2.52
C LEU A 290 4.30 16.02 2.43
N ALA A 291 4.26 16.71 3.57
CA ALA A 291 4.13 18.15 3.63
C ALA A 291 5.37 18.86 3.05
N GLU A 292 6.57 18.35 3.33
CA GLU A 292 7.81 18.84 2.69
C GLU A 292 7.81 18.61 1.18
N LYS A 293 7.40 17.41 0.71
CA LYS A 293 7.29 17.10 -0.73
C LYS A 293 6.31 18.04 -1.43
N LEU A 294 5.18 18.36 -0.79
CA LEU A 294 4.23 19.36 -1.31
C LEU A 294 4.88 20.73 -1.45
N THR A 295 5.65 21.17 -0.44
CA THR A 295 6.38 22.44 -0.53
C THR A 295 7.39 22.41 -1.67
N SER A 296 8.20 21.36 -1.75
CA SER A 296 9.23 21.20 -2.77
C SER A 296 8.67 21.24 -4.19
N SER A 297 7.48 20.68 -4.43
CA SER A 297 6.85 20.71 -5.75
C SER A 297 6.29 22.09 -6.11
N LEU A 298 5.98 22.94 -5.13
CA LEU A 298 5.50 24.29 -5.33
C LEU A 298 6.63 25.32 -5.48
N LEU A 299 7.86 25.03 -5.04
CA LEU A 299 8.95 26.00 -5.03
C LEU A 299 9.30 26.55 -6.42
N ALA A 300 9.47 25.69 -7.42
CA ALA A 300 9.82 26.12 -8.77
C ALA A 300 8.75 27.05 -9.40
N PRO A 301 7.46 26.64 -9.48
CA PRO A 301 6.44 27.53 -10.04
C PRO A 301 6.23 28.79 -9.19
N LEU A 302 6.44 28.73 -7.88
CA LEU A 302 6.39 29.90 -7.00
C LEU A 302 7.48 30.90 -7.36
N LEU A 303 8.72 30.45 -7.52
CA LEU A 303 9.86 31.29 -7.90
C LEU A 303 9.62 31.96 -9.25
N ASP A 304 9.17 31.20 -10.24
CA ASP A 304 8.89 31.73 -11.58
C ASP A 304 7.76 32.77 -11.53
N HIS A 305 6.72 32.55 -10.74
CA HIS A 305 5.66 33.55 -10.58
C HIS A 305 6.12 34.78 -9.78
N ALA A 306 6.78 34.59 -8.64
CA ALA A 306 7.23 35.68 -7.78
C ALA A 306 8.20 36.63 -8.52
N THR A 307 9.09 36.09 -9.34
CA THR A 307 10.05 36.88 -10.14
C THR A 307 9.39 37.65 -11.29
N SER A 308 8.19 37.24 -11.73
CA SER A 308 7.38 37.97 -12.71
C SER A 308 6.62 39.18 -12.13
N LEU A 309 6.50 39.25 -10.79
CA LEU A 309 5.82 40.32 -10.09
C LEU A 309 6.77 41.47 -9.75
N ASN A 310 6.23 42.64 -9.43
CA ASN A 310 7.03 43.70 -8.83
C ASN A 310 7.51 43.30 -7.42
N TYR A 311 8.57 43.96 -6.93
CA TYR A 311 9.22 43.64 -5.67
C TYR A 311 8.24 43.52 -4.48
N THR A 312 7.31 44.47 -4.34
CA THR A 312 6.32 44.49 -3.24
C THR A 312 5.38 43.29 -3.30
N SER A 313 4.82 42.99 -4.46
CA SER A 313 3.90 41.87 -4.67
C SER A 313 4.61 40.52 -4.53
N GLY A 314 5.81 40.38 -5.09
CA GLY A 314 6.62 39.16 -4.96
C GLY A 314 7.03 38.88 -3.51
N THR A 315 7.46 39.92 -2.78
CA THR A 315 7.81 39.83 -1.36
C THR A 315 6.60 39.40 -0.52
N ARG A 316 5.43 40.00 -0.77
CA ARG A 316 4.19 39.64 -0.08
C ARG A 316 3.82 38.17 -0.34
N LEU A 317 3.88 37.74 -1.59
CA LEU A 317 3.59 36.36 -1.98
C LEU A 317 4.51 35.36 -1.25
N LEU A 318 5.82 35.62 -1.25
CA LEU A 318 6.79 34.79 -0.53
C LEU A 318 6.48 34.73 0.97
N HIS A 319 6.19 35.88 1.58
CA HIS A 319 5.87 35.93 3.01
C HIS A 319 4.63 35.07 3.33
N GLU A 320 3.55 35.24 2.57
CA GLU A 320 2.34 34.42 2.73
C GLU A 320 2.64 32.92 2.50
N PHE A 321 3.49 32.58 1.52
CA PHE A 321 3.92 31.19 1.28
C PHE A 321 4.66 30.59 2.48
N THR A 322 5.67 31.28 3.00
CA THR A 322 6.46 30.79 4.15
C THR A 322 5.64 30.58 5.43
N GLN A 323 4.46 31.23 5.54
CA GLN A 323 3.53 31.03 6.66
C GLN A 323 2.64 29.80 6.52
N VAL A 324 2.38 29.35 5.28
CA VAL A 324 1.42 28.25 5.02
C VAL A 324 2.10 26.95 4.63
N ALA A 325 3.30 27.01 4.06
CA ALA A 325 4.09 25.88 3.61
C ALA A 325 4.91 25.24 4.74
N GLU A 326 5.43 24.03 4.49
CA GLU A 326 6.32 23.33 5.41
C GLU A 326 7.77 23.65 5.01
N PRO A 327 8.62 24.19 5.90
CA PRO A 327 10.01 24.45 5.56
C PRO A 327 10.73 23.16 5.16
N LEU A 328 11.58 23.24 4.15
CA LEU A 328 12.41 22.11 3.75
C LEU A 328 13.54 21.93 4.78
N ALA A 329 13.90 20.67 5.07
CA ALA A 329 14.98 20.39 6.02
C ALA A 329 16.33 21.05 5.63
N ILE A 330 16.57 21.25 4.33
CA ILE A 330 17.78 21.92 3.81
C ILE A 330 17.71 23.44 3.92
N ASP A 331 16.52 24.04 4.05
CA ASP A 331 16.29 25.49 4.11
C ASP A 331 15.27 25.84 5.23
N PRO A 332 15.61 25.57 6.51
CA PRO A 332 14.68 25.70 7.62
C PRO A 332 14.23 27.15 7.87
N GLY A 333 15.09 28.12 7.52
CA GLY A 333 14.83 29.56 7.66
C GLY A 333 14.22 30.21 6.41
N TRP A 334 13.95 29.44 5.35
CA TRP A 334 13.57 29.95 4.02
C TRP A 334 14.61 30.88 3.37
N ASN A 335 15.81 30.98 3.92
CA ASN A 335 16.83 31.90 3.48
C ASN A 335 17.29 31.58 2.04
N ARG A 336 17.39 30.30 1.68
CA ARG A 336 17.69 29.91 0.29
C ARG A 336 16.55 30.26 -0.66
N LEU A 337 15.30 30.04 -0.29
CA LEU A 337 14.14 30.45 -1.09
C LEU A 337 14.14 31.97 -1.36
N TRP A 338 14.34 32.76 -0.30
CA TRP A 338 14.42 34.22 -0.41
C TRP A 338 15.58 34.65 -1.31
N ALA A 339 16.76 34.05 -1.15
CA ALA A 339 17.91 34.37 -1.97
C ALA A 339 17.64 34.08 -3.47
N LEU A 340 17.20 32.87 -3.78
CA LEU A 340 16.91 32.43 -5.16
C LEU A 340 15.86 33.30 -5.87
N THR A 341 14.91 33.87 -5.14
CA THR A 341 13.90 34.74 -5.73
C THR A 341 14.49 36.07 -6.20
N TRP A 342 15.43 36.63 -5.44
CA TRP A 342 15.93 37.99 -5.68
C TRP A 342 17.26 38.05 -6.42
N GLU A 343 17.83 36.91 -6.82
CA GLU A 343 19.02 36.85 -7.67
C GLU A 343 18.77 37.27 -9.12
N ARG A 344 17.54 37.10 -9.62
CA ARG A 344 17.19 37.32 -11.03
C ARG A 344 16.80 38.78 -11.37
N PRO A 345 16.11 39.54 -10.49
CA PRO A 345 15.79 40.94 -10.77
C PRO A 345 17.02 41.86 -10.63
N LEU A 346 17.19 42.81 -11.56
CA LEU A 346 18.29 43.79 -11.60
C LEU A 346 18.49 44.60 -10.29
N ASP A 347 17.44 44.70 -9.47
CA ASP A 347 17.44 45.53 -8.26
C ASP A 347 17.55 44.68 -6.97
N GLY A 348 17.55 43.34 -7.11
CA GLY A 348 17.37 42.39 -6.02
C GLY A 348 18.66 41.83 -5.42
N THR A 349 19.81 42.04 -6.04
CA THR A 349 21.06 41.34 -5.68
C THR A 349 21.51 41.59 -4.25
N SER A 350 21.39 42.83 -3.75
CA SER A 350 21.71 43.16 -2.36
C SER A 350 20.85 42.38 -1.36
N VAL A 351 19.57 42.18 -1.69
CA VAL A 351 18.63 41.37 -0.91
C VAL A 351 19.01 39.90 -1.00
N ALA A 352 19.34 39.40 -2.19
CA ALA A 352 19.79 38.02 -2.39
C ALA A 352 21.05 37.70 -1.58
N ILE A 353 22.07 38.55 -1.63
CA ILE A 353 23.33 38.42 -0.87
C ILE A 353 23.06 38.35 0.63
N LYS A 354 22.17 39.21 1.15
CA LYS A 354 21.77 39.20 2.57
C LYS A 354 21.19 37.84 2.97
N TYR A 355 20.33 37.25 2.14
CA TYR A 355 19.71 35.96 2.43
C TYR A 355 20.66 34.78 2.21
N TRP A 356 21.55 34.81 1.22
CA TRP A 356 22.61 33.81 1.09
C TRP A 356 23.54 33.79 2.29
N THR A 357 23.90 34.96 2.82
CA THR A 357 24.73 35.07 4.04
C THR A 357 24.05 34.39 5.24
N LYS A 358 22.74 34.59 5.40
CA LYS A 358 21.97 33.89 6.44
C LYS A 358 21.90 32.38 6.20
N TYR A 359 21.71 31.97 4.95
CA TYR A 359 21.66 30.55 4.59
C TYR A 359 22.99 29.85 4.87
N ILE A 360 24.13 30.52 4.66
CA ILE A 360 25.46 29.99 5.04
C ILE A 360 25.53 29.71 6.55
N ALA A 361 24.96 30.59 7.39
CA ALA A 361 24.88 30.36 8.83
C ALA A 361 23.93 29.19 9.18
N ASP A 362 22.78 29.07 8.50
CA ASP A 362 21.88 27.93 8.68
C ASP A 362 22.59 26.58 8.38
N LEU A 363 23.43 26.55 7.34
CA LEU A 363 24.16 25.35 6.94
C LEU A 363 25.12 24.81 8.01
N GLU A 364 25.58 25.62 8.97
CA GLU A 364 26.43 25.17 10.10
C GLU A 364 25.72 24.12 10.97
N SER A 365 24.41 24.34 11.16
CA SER A 365 23.56 23.55 12.05
C SER A 365 22.55 22.67 11.31
N CYS A 366 22.54 22.73 9.97
CA CYS A 366 21.57 22.03 9.13
C CYS A 366 21.63 20.52 9.31
N THR A 367 20.51 19.93 9.74
CA THR A 367 20.39 18.49 10.01
C THR A 367 20.15 17.66 8.74
N ALA A 368 19.79 18.30 7.62
CA ALA A 368 19.63 17.63 6.34
C ALA A 368 20.97 17.20 5.71
N LEU A 369 22.07 17.79 6.17
CA LEU A 369 23.43 17.47 5.73
C LEU A 369 24.22 16.80 6.86
N LYS A 370 25.07 15.84 6.49
CA LYS A 370 26.05 15.28 7.44
C LYS A 370 27.03 16.38 7.86
N ALA A 371 27.57 16.27 9.07
CA ALA A 371 28.51 17.26 9.60
C ALA A 371 29.71 17.51 8.66
N GLU A 372 30.18 16.47 7.97
CA GLU A 372 31.26 16.52 6.99
C GLU A 372 30.89 17.22 5.66
N GLU A 373 29.61 17.26 5.30
CA GLU A 373 29.12 17.86 4.05
C GLU A 373 28.87 19.37 4.18
N ARG A 374 28.65 19.86 5.41
CA ARG A 374 28.28 21.25 5.68
C ARG A 374 29.33 22.27 5.22
N PRO A 375 30.65 22.12 5.50
CA PRO A 375 31.65 23.08 5.03
C PRO A 375 31.73 23.14 3.50
N LEU A 376 31.55 22.00 2.83
CA LEU A 376 31.50 21.95 1.37
C LEU A 376 30.28 22.71 0.82
N ALA A 377 29.09 22.48 1.40
CA ALA A 377 27.89 23.20 1.02
C ALA A 377 28.05 24.72 1.21
N GLN A 378 28.62 25.17 2.33
CA GLN A 378 28.93 26.58 2.56
C GLN A 378 29.89 27.16 1.51
N ALA A 379 30.96 26.44 1.19
CA ALA A 379 31.93 26.86 0.17
C ALA A 379 31.28 27.01 -1.22
N LEU A 380 30.34 26.13 -1.58
CA LEU A 380 29.57 26.24 -2.82
C LEU A 380 28.68 27.50 -2.84
N VAL A 381 28.04 27.85 -1.72
CA VAL A 381 27.25 29.08 -1.62
C VAL A 381 28.15 30.32 -1.69
N TRP A 382 29.30 30.33 -1.02
CA TRP A 382 30.28 31.41 -1.14
C TRP A 382 30.75 31.62 -2.58
N LYS A 383 31.05 30.53 -3.28
CA LYS A 383 31.41 30.57 -4.70
C LYS A 383 30.28 31.17 -5.54
N HIS A 384 29.03 30.76 -5.31
CA HIS A 384 27.86 31.29 -6.01
C HIS A 384 27.67 32.79 -5.76
N MET A 385 27.77 33.24 -4.50
CA MET A 385 27.72 34.67 -4.16
C MET A 385 28.81 35.48 -4.85
N ALA A 386 30.04 34.97 -4.93
CA ALA A 386 31.13 35.64 -5.64
C ALA A 386 30.84 35.76 -7.15
N GLN A 387 30.19 34.76 -7.76
CA GLN A 387 29.76 34.82 -9.15
C GLN A 387 28.66 35.87 -9.39
N LEU A 388 27.72 36.02 -8.45
CA LEU A 388 26.71 37.07 -8.50
C LEU A 388 27.35 38.47 -8.44
N TYR A 389 28.30 38.68 -7.51
CA TYR A 389 29.04 39.94 -7.42
C TYR A 389 29.80 40.28 -8.71
N LEU A 390 30.44 39.29 -9.34
CA LEU A 390 31.16 39.49 -10.59
C LEU A 390 30.24 39.84 -11.77
N ALA A 391 28.97 39.40 -11.74
CA ALA A 391 28.00 39.72 -12.78
C ALA A 391 27.41 41.14 -12.67
N GLU A 392 27.58 41.81 -11.52
CA GLU A 392 27.17 43.20 -11.31
C GLU A 392 28.24 44.24 -11.70
N LEU A 393 29.51 43.80 -11.79
CA LEU A 393 30.65 44.62 -12.24
C LEU A 393 30.70 44.69 -13.76
#